data_AF-A0AAW6NJR1-F1
#
_entry.id   AF-A0AAW6NJR1-F1
#
_cell.length_a   1.000
_cell.length_b   1.000
_cell.length_c   1.000
_cell.angle_alpha   90.00
_cell.angle_beta   90.00
_cell.angle_gamma   90.00
#
_symmetry.space_group_name_H-M   'P 1'
#
loop_
_entity.id
_entity.type
_entity.pdbx_description
1 polymer ?
#
loop_
_entity_poly.entity_id
_entity_poly.type
_entity_poly.pdbx_seq_one_letter_code
_entity_poly.pdbx_strand_id
1 'polypeptide(L)' 'MSVESTIAQCAIAAPLLFSALFAQAYAAGMVPETTLLVIEESTHSGTMNVKNTDTFPALIYTIIVDLPDDTGVTLNA' A
#
# COMPACT_ATOMS: atom_id res chain seq x y z
N MET A 1 31.03 39.76 14.72
CA MET A 1 29.86 39.52 13.84
C MET A 1 29.84 38.13 13.19
N SER A 2 30.55 37.11 13.71
CA SER A 2 30.61 35.76 13.08
C SER A 2 29.82 34.68 13.82
N VAL A 3 29.56 34.83 15.13
CA VAL A 3 29.01 33.75 15.98
C VAL A 3 27.48 33.65 15.88
N GLU A 4 26.78 34.80 15.81
CA GLU A 4 25.32 34.88 15.66
C GLU A 4 24.83 34.21 14.35
N SER A 5 25.60 34.37 13.26
CA SER A 5 25.32 33.74 11.97
C SER A 5 25.47 32.21 12.02
N THR A 6 26.50 31.70 12.71
CA THR A 6 26.73 30.26 12.88
C THR A 6 25.66 29.60 13.75
N ILE A 7 25.21 30.25 14.82
CA ILE A 7 24.14 29.73 15.70
C ILE A 7 22.81 29.67 14.96
N ALA A 8 22.47 30.71 14.19
CA ALA A 8 21.27 30.73 13.36
C ALA A 8 21.28 29.63 12.29
N GLN A 9 22.45 29.34 11.71
CA GLN A 9 22.62 28.28 10.73
C GLN A 9 22.46 26.87 11.33
N CYS A 10 22.96 26.65 12.56
CA CYS A 10 22.73 25.41 13.30
C CYS A 10 21.28 25.21 13.75
N ALA A 11 20.57 26.29 14.11
CA ALA A 11 19.18 26.23 14.56
C ALA A 11 18.21 25.71 13.47
N ILE A 12 18.56 25.88 12.19
CA ILE A 12 17.77 25.43 11.05
C ILE A 12 18.27 24.05 10.55
N ALA A 13 19.57 23.83 10.52
CA ALA A 13 20.15 22.59 10.01
C ALA A 13 19.88 21.37 10.91
N ALA A 14 19.89 21.56 12.23
CA ALA A 14 19.67 20.48 13.20
C ALA A 14 18.27 19.83 13.10
N PRO A 15 17.15 20.58 13.06
CA PRO A 15 15.83 19.96 12.92
C PRO A 15 15.59 19.31 11.55
N LEU A 16 16.18 19.84 10.47
CA LEU A 16 16.10 19.22 9.14
C LEU A 16 16.82 17.86 9.10
N LEU A 17 18.04 17.80 9.63
CA LEU A 17 18.80 16.55 9.75
C LEU A 17 18.12 15.54 10.69
N PHE A 18 17.50 16.03 11.77
CA PHE A 18 16.75 15.17 12.68
C PHE A 18 15.52 14.55 12.00
N SER A 19 14.78 15.30 11.20
CA SER A 19 13.59 14.80 10.49
C SER A 19 13.90 13.71 9.46
N ALA A 20 15.07 13.80 8.79
CA ALA A 20 15.50 12.82 7.80
C ALA A 20 15.82 11.44 8.40
N LEU A 21 16.15 11.36 9.70
CA LEU A 21 16.47 10.10 10.37
C LEU A 21 15.22 9.24 10.65
N PHE A 22 14.02 9.82 10.62
CA PHE A 22 12.77 9.13 10.96
C PHE A 22 11.81 8.95 9.77
N ALA A 23 12.21 9.40 8.57
CA ALA A 23 11.40 9.29 7.37
C ALA A 23 11.53 7.90 6.71
N GLN A 24 11.14 6.84 7.42
CA GLN A 24 10.99 5.52 6.81
C GLN A 24 9.51 5.27 6.51
N ALA A 25 9.11 5.48 5.25
CA ALA A 25 7.80 5.07 4.77
C ALA A 25 7.89 3.59 4.35
N TYR A 26 7.12 2.74 5.02
CA TYR A 26 6.97 1.33 4.65
C TYR A 26 5.71 1.20 3.82
N ALA A 27 5.83 0.65 2.62
CA ALA A 27 4.71 0.22 1.80
C ALA A 27 4.77 -1.30 1.70
N ALA A 28 3.64 -1.98 1.91
CA ALA A 28 3.48 -3.37 1.51
C ALA A 28 2.99 -3.37 0.05
N GLY A 29 3.66 -4.16 -0.79
CA GLY A 29 3.47 -4.15 -2.23
C GLY A 29 2.85 -5.43 -2.74
N MET A 30 1.54 -5.40 -3.05
CA MET A 30 0.84 -6.43 -3.80
C MET A 30 0.16 -5.78 -5.01
N VAL A 31 0.45 -6.28 -6.22
CA VAL A 31 -0.06 -5.69 -7.47
C VAL A 31 -0.79 -6.75 -8.28
N PRO A 32 -2.10 -6.61 -8.48
CA PRO A 32 -2.85 -7.41 -9.45
C PRO A 32 -2.36 -7.17 -10.88
N GLU A 33 -2.38 -8.20 -11.72
CA GLU A 33 -2.05 -8.07 -13.15
C GLU A 33 -3.06 -7.16 -13.88
N THR A 34 -4.33 -7.17 -13.45
CA THR A 34 -5.40 -6.32 -13.96
C THR A 34 -6.18 -5.67 -12.82
N THR A 35 -6.75 -4.49 -13.08
CA THR A 35 -7.54 -3.73 -12.08
C THR A 35 -8.99 -4.22 -11.97
N LEU A 36 -9.48 -4.90 -13.00
CA LEU A 36 -10.81 -5.45 -13.09
C LEU A 36 -10.73 -6.90 -13.56
N LEU A 37 -11.49 -7.77 -12.90
CA LEU A 37 -11.73 -9.14 -13.35
C LEU A 37 -13.17 -9.24 -13.86
N VAL A 38 -13.31 -9.60 -15.13
CA VAL A 38 -14.61 -9.95 -15.71
C VAL A 38 -14.76 -11.46 -15.64
N ILE A 39 -15.86 -11.93 -15.05
CA ILE A 39 -16.16 -13.35 -14.92
C ILE A 39 -17.19 -13.71 -15.98
N GLU A 40 -16.85 -14.69 -16.83
CA GLU A 40 -17.82 -15.27 -17.75
C GLU A 40 -18.66 -16.30 -16.99
N GLU A 41 -19.97 -16.08 -16.93
CA GLU A 41 -20.89 -16.98 -16.22
C GLU A 41 -20.82 -18.42 -16.77
N SER A 42 -20.62 -18.58 -18.07
CA SER A 42 -20.53 -19.89 -18.74
C SER A 42 -19.39 -20.76 -18.20
N THR A 43 -18.29 -20.16 -17.74
CA THR A 43 -17.12 -20.88 -17.20
C THR A 43 -17.22 -21.12 -15.70
N HIS A 44 -18.18 -20.49 -15.02
CA HIS A 44 -18.42 -20.59 -13.58
C HIS A 44 -17.19 -20.27 -12.72
N SER A 45 -16.20 -19.55 -13.27
CA SER A 45 -14.93 -19.28 -12.59
C SER A 45 -14.21 -18.07 -13.19
N GLY A 46 -13.38 -17.42 -12.37
CA GLY A 46 -12.48 -16.35 -12.79
C GLY A 46 -11.13 -16.52 -12.11
N THR A 47 -10.05 -16.08 -12.76
CA THR A 47 -8.70 -16.13 -12.20
C THR A 47 -8.06 -14.75 -12.25
N MET A 48 -7.33 -14.41 -11.19
CA MET A 48 -6.54 -13.18 -11.12
C MET A 48 -5.13 -13.52 -10.62
N ASN A 49 -4.13 -13.04 -11.35
CA ASN A 49 -2.75 -13.11 -10.92
C ASN A 49 -2.42 -11.89 -10.06
N VAL A 50 -1.70 -12.11 -8.96
CA VAL A 50 -1.23 -11.04 -8.07
C VAL A 50 0.25 -11.25 -7.78
N LYS A 51 1.04 -10.19 -7.96
CA LYS A 51 2.48 -10.19 -7.72
C LYS A 51 2.81 -9.48 -6.41
N ASN A 52 3.55 -10.13 -5.54
CA ASN A 52 4.26 -9.45 -4.46
C ASN A 52 5.43 -8.65 -5.07
N THR A 53 5.42 -7.32 -4.89
CA THR A 53 6.45 -6.40 -5.37
C THR A 53 7.47 -6.01 -4.29
N ASP A 54 7.29 -6.49 -3.07
CA ASP A 54 8.27 -6.28 -2.00
C ASP A 54 9.52 -7.13 -2.19
N THR A 55 10.57 -6.76 -1.47
CA THR A 55 11.86 -7.48 -1.48
C THR A 55 11.88 -8.68 -0.53
N PHE A 56 10.77 -8.96 0.16
CA PHE A 56 10.62 -10.04 1.14
C PHE A 56 9.30 -10.81 0.93
N PRO A 57 9.21 -12.08 1.37
CA PRO A 57 7.97 -12.85 1.29
C PRO A 57 6.82 -12.21 2.07
N ALA A 58 5.60 -12.26 1.52
CA ALA A 58 4.38 -11.73 2.12
C ALA A 58 3.24 -12.75 2.04
N LEU A 59 2.28 -12.65 2.98
CA LEU A 59 1.07 -13.46 2.98
C LEU A 59 -0.01 -12.78 2.11
N ILE A 60 -0.67 -13.58 1.28
CA ILE A 60 -1.82 -13.13 0.48
C ILE A 60 -3.09 -13.60 1.18
N TYR A 61 -3.97 -12.65 1.52
CA TYR A 61 -5.29 -12.90 2.07
C TYR A 61 -6.34 -12.28 1.15
N THR A 62 -7.35 -13.06 0.79
CA THR A 62 -8.43 -12.64 -0.11
C THR A 62 -9.79 -12.97 0.51
N ILE A 63 -10.74 -12.07 0.30
CA ILE A 63 -12.15 -12.24 0.66
C ILE A 63 -13.01 -11.76 -0.49
N ILE A 64 -14.21 -12.32 -0.63
CA ILE A 64 -15.24 -11.82 -1.51
C ILE A 64 -16.19 -10.99 -0.65
N VAL A 65 -16.52 -9.78 -1.11
CA VAL A 65 -17.44 -8.88 -0.43
C VAL A 65 -18.60 -8.59 -1.37
N ASP A 66 -19.82 -8.89 -0.93
CA ASP A 66 -21.04 -8.62 -1.69
C ASP A 66 -21.26 -7.10 -1.83
N LEU A 67 -21.96 -6.68 -2.89
CA LEU A 67 -22.30 -5.26 -3.08
C LEU A 67 -23.34 -4.83 -2.03
N PRO A 68 -23.31 -3.57 -1.55
CA PRO A 68 -24.19 -3.11 -0.47
C PRO A 68 -25.69 -3.29 -0.72
N ASP A 69 -26.10 -3.24 -1.99
CA ASP A 69 -27.50 -3.34 -2.43
C ASP A 69 -27.84 -4.72 -3.03
N ASP A 70 -26.91 -5.69 -2.94
CA ASP A 70 -27.14 -7.03 -3.50
C ASP A 70 -28.12 -7.83 -2.61
N THR A 71 -29.20 -8.31 -3.21
CA THR A 71 -30.20 -9.18 -2.57
C THR A 71 -30.09 -10.64 -3.03
N GLY A 72 -29.05 -10.97 -3.79
CA GLY A 72 -28.79 -12.28 -4.36
C GLY A 72 -28.27 -13.32 -3.36
N VAL A 73 -27.72 -14.41 -3.89
CA VAL A 73 -27.12 -15.47 -3.09
C VAL A 73 -25.80 -14.96 -2.51
N THR A 74 -25.76 -14.79 -1.18
CA THR A 74 -24.55 -14.36 -0.46
C THR A 74 -23.56 -15.52 -0.32
N LEU A 75 -22.28 -15.29 -0.53
CA LEU A 75 -21.23 -16.27 -0.29
C LEU A 75 -20.75 -16.21 1.17
N ASN A 76 -21.66 -16.47 2.11
CA ASN A 76 -21.30 -16.56 3.53
C ASN A 76 -20.78 -17.97 3.83
N ALA A 77 -19.49 -18.07 4.18
CA ALA A 77 -18.84 -19.24 4.78
C ALA A 77 -18.99 -19.24 6.31
#